data_AF-A0A357R293-F1
#
_entry.id   AF-A0A357R293-F1
#
_cell.length_a   1.000
_cell.length_b   1.000
_cell.length_c   1.000
_cell.angle_alpha   90.00
_cell.angle_beta   90.00
_cell.angle_gamma   90.00
#
_symmetry.space_group_name_H-M   'P 1'
#
loop_
_entity.id
_entity.type
_entity.pdbx_description
1 polymer ?
#
loop_
_entity_poly.entity_id
_entity_poly.type
_entity_poly.pdbx_seq_one_letter_code
_entity_poly.pdbx_strand_id
1 'polypeptide(L)' 'EFEFQMALMNKKLGEDVETLFMATSTSYSYLSSSLVKEVARLGGSIKDLVPPVVHDEIFSQLRG' A
#
# COMPACT_ATOMS: atom_id res chain seq x y z
N GLU A 1 3.56 -15.75 0.71
CA GLU A 1 3.55 -16.83 -0.30
C GLU A 1 3.04 -16.37 -1.66
N PHE A 2 1.92 -15.62 -1.72
CA PHE A 2 1.39 -15.05 -2.97
C PHE A 2 2.43 -14.31 -3.83
N GLU A 3 3.12 -13.31 -3.26
CA GLU A 3 4.15 -12.53 -3.98
C GLU A 3 5.32 -13.38 -4.47
N PHE A 4 5.68 -14.43 -3.71
CA PHE A 4 6.76 -15.33 -4.09
C PHE A 4 6.37 -16.19 -5.30
N GLN A 5 5.16 -16.76 -5.29
CA GLN A 5 4.64 -17.50 -6.44
C GLN A 5 4.53 -16.61 -7.69
N MET A 6 4.10 -15.34 -7.52
CA MET A 6 4.04 -14.38 -8.61
C MET A 6 5.44 -14.05 -9.16
N ALA A 7 6.44 -13.88 -8.31
CA ALA A 7 7.82 -13.65 -8.75
C ALA A 7 8.36 -14.81 -9.60
N LEU A 8 8.08 -16.06 -9.20
CA LEU A 8 8.47 -17.24 -9.98
C LEU A 8 7.78 -17.27 -11.35
N MET A 9 6.48 -16.95 -11.41
CA MET A 9 5.75 -16.86 -12.67
C MET A 9 6.32 -15.76 -13.58
N ASN A 10 6.58 -14.58 -13.03
CA ASN A 10 7.13 -13.46 -13.80
C ASN A 10 8.50 -13.78 -14.40
N LYS A 11 9.38 -14.43 -13.62
CA LYS A 11 10.69 -14.91 -14.11
C LYS A 11 10.55 -15.94 -15.23
N LYS A 12 9.51 -16.77 -15.20
CA LYS A 12 9.23 -17.74 -16.27
C LYS A 12 8.72 -17.06 -17.55
N LEU A 13 7.97 -15.98 -17.43
CA LEU A 13 7.41 -15.23 -18.56
C LEU A 13 8.38 -14.22 -19.17
N GLY A 14 9.30 -13.67 -18.38
CA GLY A 14 10.36 -12.76 -18.84
C GLY A 14 11.69 -13.13 -18.19
N GLU A 15 12.61 -13.69 -18.98
CA GLU A 15 13.90 -14.21 -18.49
C GLU A 15 14.80 -13.11 -17.90
N ASP A 16 14.60 -11.85 -18.30
CA ASP A 16 15.33 -10.68 -17.81
C ASP A 16 14.67 -10.01 -16.58
N VAL A 17 13.55 -10.54 -16.09
CA VAL A 17 12.79 -9.95 -14.97
C VAL A 17 13.25 -10.55 -13.64
N GLU A 18 13.73 -9.70 -12.74
CA GLU A 18 14.11 -10.07 -11.37
C GLU A 18 13.25 -9.34 -10.34
N THR A 19 12.85 -10.07 -9.29
CA THR A 19 12.05 -9.52 -8.18
C THR A 19 12.89 -9.51 -6.91
N LEU A 20 13.10 -8.33 -6.34
CA LEU A 20 13.72 -8.16 -5.04
C LEU A 20 12.66 -7.95 -3.96
N PHE A 21 12.80 -8.65 -2.83
CA PHE A 21 11.94 -8.50 -1.67
C PHE A 21 12.62 -7.65 -0.62
N MET A 22 11.90 -6.66 -0.09
CA MET A 22 12.36 -5.83 1.01
C MET A 22 11.34 -5.90 2.14
N ALA A 23 11.81 -6.18 3.35
CA ALA A 23 10.97 -6.09 4.53
C ALA A 23 10.71 -4.63 4.88
N THR A 24 9.46 -4.30 5.18
CA THR A 24 9.08 -2.98 5.70
C THR A 24 9.69 -2.77 7.09
N SER A 25 10.02 -1.51 7.42
CA SER A 25 10.42 -1.19 8.79
C SER A 25 9.25 -1.44 9.76
N THR A 26 9.58 -1.83 10.99
CA THR A 26 8.58 -2.11 12.03
C THR A 26 7.65 -0.91 12.29
N SER A 27 8.15 0.31 12.11
CA SER A 27 7.37 1.54 12.25
C SER A 27 6.22 1.70 11.25
N TYR A 28 6.24 0.97 10.12
CA TYR A 28 5.24 1.06 9.06
C TYR A 28 4.57 -0.28 8.74
N SER A 29 4.85 -1.34 9.52
CA SER A 29 4.33 -2.69 9.24
C SER A 29 2.81 -2.80 9.38
N TYR A 30 2.18 -1.90 10.12
CA TYR A 30 0.73 -1.83 10.31
C TYR A 30 0.02 -1.03 9.20
N LEU A 31 0.76 -0.30 8.37
CA LEU A 31 0.16 0.61 7.40
C LEU A 31 -0.32 -0.17 6.17
N SER A 32 -1.60 -0.01 5.83
CA SER A 32 -2.16 -0.49 4.55
C SER A 32 -3.15 0.53 3.99
N SER A 33 -3.24 0.64 2.66
CA SER A 33 -4.17 1.57 2.01
C SER A 33 -5.63 1.27 2.36
N SER A 34 -5.98 0.00 2.58
CA SER A 34 -7.32 -0.41 3.00
C SER A 34 -7.63 0.13 4.40
N LEU A 35 -6.72 -0.05 5.36
CA LEU A 35 -6.89 0.42 6.73
C LEU A 35 -6.97 1.96 6.78
N VAL A 36 -6.08 2.66 6.07
CA VAL A 36 -6.10 4.13 6.01
C VAL A 36 -7.43 4.64 5.44
N LYS A 37 -7.91 4.05 4.34
CA LYS A 37 -9.20 4.44 3.74
C LYS A 37 -10.38 4.14 4.66
N GLU A 38 -10.34 3.03 5.41
CA GLU A 38 -11.37 2.68 6.37
C GLU A 38 -11.42 3.69 7.53
N VAL A 39 -10.27 4.04 8.12
CA VAL A 39 -10.18 5.09 9.15
C VAL A 39 -10.74 6.41 8.64
N ALA A 40 -10.35 6.84 7.43
CA ALA A 40 -10.87 8.07 6.82
C ALA A 40 -12.39 8.03 6.60
N ARG A 41 -12.93 6.90 6.13
CA ARG A 41 -14.38 6.70 5.94
C ARG A 41 -15.17 6.79 7.24
N LEU A 42 -14.58 6.35 8.34
CA LEU A 42 -15.18 6.42 9.68
C LEU A 42 -15.01 7.80 10.34
N GLY A 43 -14.42 8.78 9.65
CA GLY A 43 -14.16 10.12 10.18
C GLY A 43 -12.95 10.20 11.10
N GLY A 44 -12.11 9.16 11.15
CA GLY A 44 -10.86 9.16 11.89
C GLY A 44 -9.77 10.00 11.21
N SER A 45 -8.84 10.50 12.02
CA SER A 45 -7.66 11.23 11.50
C SER A 45 -6.68 10.25 10.86
N ILE A 46 -6.26 10.54 9.63
CA ILE A 46 -5.19 9.84 8.91
C ILE A 46 -3.91 10.70 8.82
N LYS A 47 -3.82 11.74 9.64
CA LYS A 47 -2.64 12.60 9.74
C LYS A 47 -1.42 11.73 10.11
N ASP A 48 -0.29 12.00 9.46
CA ASP A 48 0.99 11.28 9.62
C ASP A 48 0.99 9.81 9.14
N LEU A 49 -0.15 9.29 8.67
CA LEU A 49 -0.23 7.99 8.00
C LEU A 49 0.00 8.09 6.48
N VAL A 50 -0.18 9.28 5.92
CA VAL A 50 0.00 9.56 4.50
C VAL A 50 0.67 10.91 4.28
N PRO A 51 1.37 11.12 3.14
CA PRO A 51 1.85 12.43 2.76
C PRO A 51 0.70 13.46 2.62
N PRO A 52 0.95 14.76 2.85
CA PRO A 52 -0.09 15.80 2.80
C PRO A 52 -0.89 15.83 1.49
N VAL A 53 -0.22 15.61 0.35
CA VAL A 53 -0.88 15.59 -0.97
C VAL A 53 -1.91 14.45 -1.12
N VAL A 54 -1.74 13.36 -0.38
CA VAL A 54 -2.66 12.21 -0.40
C VAL A 54 -3.79 12.38 0.61
N HIS A 55 -3.53 13.07 1.73
CA HIS A 55 -4.52 13.32 2.76
C HIS A 55 -5.78 14.00 2.20
N ASP A 56 -5.61 15.13 1.52
CA ASP A 56 -6.73 15.93 1.02
C ASP A 56 -7.49 15.22 -0.10
N GLU A 57 -6.76 14.47 -0.94
CA GLU A 57 -7.34 13.68 -2.04
C GLU A 57 -8.24 12.56 -1.53
N ILE A 58 -7.83 11.84 -0.47
CA ILE A 58 -8.67 10.79 0.13
C ILE A 58 -10.01 11.38 0.60
N PHE A 59 -10.01 12.52 1.28
CA PHE A 59 -11.25 13.15 1.75
C PHE A 59 -12.08 13.80 0.63
N SER A 60 -11.48 14.12 -0.50
CA SER A 60 -12.20 14.57 -1.71
C SER A 60 -13.01 13.40 -2.31
N GLN A 61 -12.38 12.24 -2.47
CA GLN A 61 -13.00 11.04 -3.06
C GLN A 61 -14.12 10.44 -2.20
N LEU A 62 -14.11 10.67 -0.88
CA LEU A 62 -15.17 10.19 0.02
C LEU A 62 -16.44 11.05 0.00
N ARG A 63 -16.41 12.24 -0.60
CA ARG A 63 -17.57 13.16 -0.69
C ARG A 63 -18.40 12.99 -1.98
N GLY A 64 -17.94 12.16 -2.92
CA GLY A 64 -18.67 11.80 -4.14
C GLY A 64 -19.43 10.49 -3.95
#